data_AF-A0A4Q3L775-F1
#
_entry.id   AF-A0A4Q3L775-F1
#
_cell.length_a   1.000
_cell.length_b   1.000
_cell.length_c   1.000
_cell.angle_alpha   90.00
_cell.angle_beta   90.00
_cell.angle_gamma   90.00
#
_symmetry.space_group_name_H-M   'P 1'
#
loop_
_entity.id
_entity.type
_entity.pdbx_description
1 polymer ?
#
loop_
_entity_poly.entity_id
_entity_poly.type
_entity_poly.pdbx_seq_one_letter_code
_entity_poly.pdbx_strand_id
1 'polypeptide(L)' 'MALHKDSYLTTGQAAALCQLGRETMRQYIIRGHLLAETLPSGVRRIRVLDLQRFMLAHRMTVPFALVSDT' A
#
# COMPACT_ATOMS: atom_id res chain seq x y z
N MET A 1 8.44 -11.33 9.36
CA MET A 1 8.33 -9.94 9.85
C MET A 1 6.92 -9.45 9.54
N ALA A 2 6.16 -9.14 10.57
CA ALA A 2 4.83 -8.54 10.46
C ALA A 2 4.95 -7.03 10.19
N LEU A 3 4.09 -6.46 9.34
CA LEU A 3 3.98 -5.02 9.15
C LEU A 3 2.84 -4.48 10.02
N HIS A 4 3.11 -3.48 10.86
CA HIS A 4 2.08 -2.85 11.67
C HIS A 4 1.20 -1.92 10.82
N LYS A 5 -0.09 -1.84 11.15
CA LYS A 5 -1.08 -1.02 10.42
C LYS A 5 -0.74 0.47 10.27
N ASP A 6 -0.01 1.03 11.24
CA ASP A 6 0.47 2.42 11.24
C ASP A 6 1.78 2.61 10.46
N SER A 7 2.45 1.53 10.06
CA SER A 7 3.69 1.62 9.30
C SER A 7 3.46 2.17 7.90
N TYR A 8 4.47 2.89 7.41
CA TYR A 8 4.48 3.51 6.09
C TYR A 8 5.32 2.71 5.11
N LEU A 9 4.69 2.33 3.99
CA LEU A 9 5.32 1.68 2.86
C LEU A 9 5.64 2.68 1.76
N THR A 10 6.73 2.44 1.04
CA THR A 10 6.98 3.13 -0.23
C THR A 10 6.10 2.56 -1.34
N THR A 11 5.88 3.33 -2.41
CA THR A 11 5.17 2.84 -3.60
C THR A 11 5.79 1.54 -4.16
N GLY A 12 7.12 1.39 -4.10
CA GLY A 12 7.81 0.18 -4.52
C GLY A 12 7.48 -1.03 -3.65
N GLN A 13 7.47 -0.87 -2.33
CA GLN A 13 7.10 -1.95 -1.40
C GLN A 13 5.64 -2.36 -1.57
N ALA A 14 4.74 -1.39 -1.67
CA ALA A 14 3.32 -1.66 -1.87
C ALA A 14 3.05 -2.39 -3.20
N ALA A 15 3.74 -2.00 -4.27
CA ALA A 15 3.68 -2.68 -5.57
C ALA A 15 4.16 -4.13 -5.49
N ALA A 16 5.28 -4.38 -4.78
CA ALA A 16 5.79 -5.73 -4.57
C ALA A 16 4.82 -6.62 -3.80
N LEU A 17 4.16 -6.08 -2.77
CA LEU A 17 3.16 -6.80 -1.98
C LEU A 17 1.89 -7.13 -2.78
N CYS A 18 1.48 -6.23 -3.68
CA CYS A 18 0.35 -6.48 -4.58
C CYS A 18 0.73 -7.28 -5.83
N GLN A 19 2.01 -7.61 -6.03
CA GLN A 19 2.54 -8.20 -7.26
C GLN A 19 2.18 -7.39 -8.52
N LEU A 20 2.13 -6.07 -8.38
CA LEU A 20 1.82 -5.13 -9.46
C LEU A 20 3.07 -4.38 -9.92
N GLY A 21 3.03 -3.85 -11.14
CA GLY A 21 4.02 -2.88 -11.61
C GLY A 21 3.96 -1.58 -10.80
N ARG A 22 5.11 -0.92 -10.62
CA ARG A 22 5.20 0.39 -9.93
C ARG A 22 4.33 1.45 -10.61
N GLU A 23 4.24 1.40 -11.93
CA GLU A 23 3.42 2.33 -12.72
C GLU A 23 1.93 2.11 -12.49
N THR A 24 1.47 0.85 -12.48
CA THR A 24 0.09 0.48 -12.13
C THR A 24 -0.25 0.98 -10.73
N MET A 25 0.65 0.77 -9.76
CA MET A 25 0.46 1.24 -8.40
C MET A 25 0.37 2.76 -8.32
N ARG A 26 1.22 3.46 -9.07
CA ARG A 26 1.19 4.92 -9.17
C ARG A 26 -0.14 5.41 -9.76
N GLN A 27 -0.67 4.74 -10.77
CA GLN A 27 -1.98 5.07 -11.36
C GLN A 27 -3.11 4.93 -10.35
N TYR A 28 -3.13 3.88 -9.52
CA TYR A 28 -4.13 3.74 -8.46
C TYR A 28 -4.06 4.88 -7.43
N ILE A 29 -2.86 5.34 -7.09
CA ILE A 29 -2.67 6.50 -6.19
C ILE A 29 -3.16 7.79 -6.85
N ILE A 30 -2.77 8.04 -8.11
CA ILE A 30 -3.15 9.26 -8.84
C ILE A 30 -4.67 9.32 -9.05
N ARG A 31 -5.31 8.18 -9.32
CA ARG A 31 -6.76 8.06 -9.49
C ARG A 31 -7.55 8.09 -8.18
N GLY A 32 -6.87 8.10 -7.02
CA GLY A 32 -7.51 8.13 -5.70
C GLY A 32 -8.07 6.80 -5.21
N HIS A 33 -7.75 5.68 -5.88
CA HIS A 33 -8.13 4.34 -5.39
C HIS A 33 -7.29 3.89 -4.21
N LEU A 34 -6.04 4.38 -4.12
CA LEU A 34 -5.13 4.09 -3.01
C LEU A 34 -4.68 5.40 -2.36
N LEU A 35 -4.92 5.53 -1.06
CA LEU A 35 -4.48 6.68 -0.28
C LEU A 35 -2.96 6.61 -0.07
N ALA A 36 -2.29 7.74 -0.36
CA ALA A 36 -0.87 7.91 -0.11
C ALA A 36 -0.62 9.32 0.42
N GLU A 37 0.14 9.42 1.50
CA GLU A 37 0.61 10.67 2.07
C GLU A 37 1.84 11.13 1.29
N THR A 38 1.77 12.35 0.76
CA THR A 38 2.90 12.98 0.11
C THR A 38 3.66 13.78 1.15
N LEU A 39 4.88 13.36 1.45
CA LEU A 39 5.78 14.09 2.34
C LEU A 39 6.28 15.37 1.64
N PRO A 40 6.66 16.42 2.40
CA PRO A 40 7.19 17.66 1.83
C PRO A 40 8.43 17.46 0.94
N SER A 41 9.16 16.35 1.13
CA SER A 41 10.27 15.93 0.27
C SER A 41 9.84 15.37 -1.11
N GLY A 42 8.54 15.30 -1.42
CA GLY A 42 8.00 14.74 -2.66
C GLY A 42 7.87 13.21 -2.69
N VAL A 43 8.28 12.52 -1.62
CA VAL A 43 8.15 11.06 -1.49
C VAL A 43 6.74 10.71 -1.03
N ARG A 44 6.13 9.71 -1.67
CA ARG A 44 4.82 9.17 -1.30
C ARG A 44 4.98 7.97 -0.36
N ARG A 45 4.22 8.00 0.74
CA ARG A 45 4.14 6.94 1.74
C ARG A 45 2.71 6.43 1.82
N ILE A 46 2.55 5.12 1.82
CA ILE A 46 1.24 4.44 1.86
C ILE A 46 1.15 3.74 3.20
N ARG A 47 0.09 4.00 3.98
CA ARG A 47 -0.09 3.25 5.23
C ARG A 47 -0.41 1.79 4.92
N VAL A 48 0.11 0.89 5.74
CA VAL A 48 -0.20 -0.54 5.67
C VAL A 48 -1.71 -0.78 5.69
N LEU A 49 -2.44 -0.06 6.55
CA LEU A 49 -3.89 -0.15 6.64
C LEU A 49 -4.61 0.22 5.33
N ASP A 50 -4.19 1.30 4.67
CA ASP A 50 -4.80 1.75 3.42
C ASP A 50 -4.50 0.78 2.28
N LEU A 51 -3.29 0.22 2.25
CA LEU A 51 -2.93 -0.84 1.30
C LEU A 51 -3.79 -2.10 1.52
N GLN A 52 -3.96 -2.54 2.77
CA GLN A 52 -4.80 -3.68 3.10
C GLN A 52 -6.25 -3.45 2.67
N ARG A 53 -6.82 -2.27 2.96
CA ARG A 53 -8.18 -1.90 2.52
C ARG A 53 -8.32 -1.90 1.01
N PHE A 54 -7.35 -1.35 0.29
CA PHE A 54 -7.29 -1.38 -1.16
C PHE A 54 -7.30 -2.82 -1.69
N MET A 55 -6.46 -3.69 -1.14
CA MET A 55 -6.39 -5.09 -1.56
C MET A 55 -7.73 -5.81 -1.32
N LEU A 56 -8.36 -5.60 -0.16
CA LEU A 56 -9.68 -6.17 0.13
C LEU A 56 -10.76 -5.65 -0.84
N ALA A 57 -10.78 -4.35 -1.12
CA ALA A 57 -11.74 -3.73 -2.04
C ALA A 57 -11.60 -4.26 -3.47
N HIS A 58 -10.37 -4.53 -3.91
CA HIS A 58 -10.06 -5.08 -5.23
C HIS A 58 -10.06 -6.62 -5.27
N ARG A 59 -10.49 -7.30 -4.19
CA ARG A 59 -10.48 -8.78 -4.06
C ARG A 59 -9.11 -9.41 -4.31
N MET A 60 -8.05 -8.72 -3.95
CA MET A 60 -6.68 -9.23 -4.01
C MET A 60 -6.37 -10.07 -2.78
N THR A 61 -5.49 -11.07 -2.94
CA THR A 61 -4.98 -11.86 -1.82
C THR A 61 -4.11 -10.99 -0.93
N VAL A 62 -4.56 -10.75 0.30
CA VAL A 62 -3.79 -9.99 1.30
C VAL A 62 -2.68 -10.91 1.85
N PRO A 63 -1.39 -10.59 1.64
CA PRO A 63 -0.30 -11.37 2.21
C PRO A 63 -0.35 -11.32 3.74
N PHE A 64 -0.01 -12.43 4.37
CA PHE A 64 0.00 -12.57 5.84
C PHE A 64 0.78 -11.46 6.56
N ALA A 65 1.83 -10.93 5.92
CA ALA A 65 2.61 -9.81 6.44
C ALA A 65 1.79 -8.53 6.72
N LEU A 66 0.65 -8.34 6.04
CA LEU A 66 -0.27 -7.22 6.24
C LEU A 66 -1.41 -7.53 7.21
N VAL A 67 -1.59 -8.80 7.59
CA VAL A 67 -2.73 -9.27 8.42
C VAL A 67 -2.44 -9.13 9.92
N SER A 68 -1.24 -8.69 10.30
CA SER A 68 -0.81 -8.67 11.70
C SER A 68 -1.50 -7.55 12.49
N ASP A 69 -2.66 -7.90 13.04
CA ASP A 69 -3.28 -7.26 14.19
C ASP A 69 -2.83 -8.05 15.43
N THR A 70 -1.90 -7.48 16.17
CA THR A 70 -1.72 -7.76 17.60
C THR A 70 -1.43 -6.43 18.26
#